data_AF-A0A3P7JGU8-F1
#
_entry.id   AF-A0A3P7JGU8-F1
#
_cell.length_a   1.000
_cell.length_b   1.000
_cell.length_c   1.000
_cell.angle_alpha   90.00
_cell.angle_beta   90.00
_cell.angle_gamma   90.00
#
_symmetry.space_group_name_H-M   'P 1'
#
loop_
_entity.id
_entity.type
_entity.pdbx_description
1 polymer ?
#
loop_
_entity_poly.entity_id
_entity_poly.type
_entity_poly.pdbx_seq_one_letter_code
_entity_poly.pdbx_strand_id
1 'polypeptide(L)' 'MKRENEIVEALRKLGDATSMDITVLVYTDAPLSVRLAALNNVKLHLNKLIKDGRVDLTSTGMYHLNH' A
#
# COMPACT_ATOMS: atom_id res chain seq x y z
N MET A 1 -0.54 12.09 -4.75
CA MET A 1 -1.88 12.32 -4.19
C MET A 1 -2.88 11.20 -4.47
N LYS A 2 -3.45 11.02 -5.69
CA LYS A 2 -4.51 10.00 -5.91
C LYS A 2 -4.13 8.59 -5.44
N ARG A 3 -2.97 8.08 -5.88
CA ARG A 3 -2.51 6.73 -5.51
C ARG A 3 -2.20 6.56 -4.02
N GLU A 4 -1.61 7.58 -3.40
CA GLU A 4 -1.34 7.58 -1.95
C GLU A 4 -2.64 7.52 -1.15
N ASN A 5 -3.68 8.25 -1.57
CA ASN A 5 -5.00 8.18 -0.94
C ASN A 5 -5.63 6.80 -1.12
N GLU A 6 -5.56 6.21 -2.30
CA GLU A 6 -6.04 4.83 -2.52
C GLU A 6 -5.33 3.81 -1.64
N ILE A 7 -4.01 3.96 -1.44
CA ILE A 7 -3.21 3.11 -0.54
C ILE A 7 -3.65 3.30 0.91
N VAL A 8 -3.88 4.53 1.35
CA VAL A 8 -4.38 4.82 2.71
C VAL A 8 -5.76 4.22 2.93
N GLU A 9 -6.67 4.36 1.96
CA GLU A 9 -8.00 3.74 2.04
C GLU A 9 -7.92 2.21 2.01
N ALA A 10 -6.96 1.63 1.28
CA ALA A 10 -6.70 0.20 1.31
C ALA A 10 -6.26 -0.27 2.72
N LEU A 11 -5.34 0.46 3.36
CA LEU A 11 -4.91 0.17 4.73
C LEU A 11 -6.04 0.38 5.75
N ARG A 12 -6.92 1.37 5.58
CA ARG A 12 -8.12 1.49 6.44
C ARG A 12 -9.02 0.26 6.37
N LYS A 13 -9.16 -0.33 5.18
CA LYS A 13 -10.03 -1.49 4.94
C LYS A 13 -9.41 -2.80 5.41
N LEU A 14 -8.10 -2.95 5.22
CA LEU A 14 -7.36 -4.19 5.51
C LEU A 14 -6.83 -4.25 6.94
N GLY A 15 -6.61 -3.09 7.58
CA GLY A 15 -5.82 -3.00 8.81
C GLY A 15 -4.33 -3.15 8.46
N ASP A 16 -3.69 -4.17 9.05
CA ASP A 16 -2.32 -4.52 8.74
C ASP A 16 -2.26 -5.29 7.42
N ALA A 17 -1.45 -4.84 6.47
CA ALA A 17 -1.40 -5.45 5.15
C ALA A 17 0.01 -5.46 4.55
N THR A 18 0.32 -6.46 3.71
CA THR A 18 1.56 -6.44 2.92
C THR A 18 1.43 -5.50 1.72
N SER A 19 2.55 -5.11 1.13
CA SER A 19 2.54 -4.36 -0.14
C SER A 19 1.78 -5.10 -1.27
N MET A 20 1.70 -6.43 -1.21
CA MET A 20 0.98 -7.22 -2.22
C MET A 20 -0.53 -7.15 -2.00
N ASP A 21 -0.99 -7.29 -0.76
CA ASP A 21 -2.42 -7.17 -0.42
C ASP A 21 -2.95 -5.79 -0.82
N ILE A 22 -2.19 -4.75 -0.49
CA ILE A 22 -2.48 -3.36 -0.90
C ILE A 22 -2.53 -3.25 -2.42
N THR A 23 -1.54 -3.82 -3.13
CA THR A 23 -1.51 -3.77 -4.60
C THR A 23 -2.71 -4.47 -5.21
N VAL A 24 -3.10 -5.64 -4.70
CA VAL A 24 -4.27 -6.38 -5.17
C VAL A 24 -5.55 -5.56 -4.97
N LEU A 25 -5.73 -4.94 -3.80
CA LEU A 25 -6.91 -4.12 -3.53
C LEU A 25 -6.96 -2.85 -4.39
N VAL A 26 -5.84 -2.13 -4.48
CA VAL A 26 -5.72 -0.86 -5.22
C VAL A 26 -5.79 -1.04 -6.74
N TYR A 27 -5.41 -2.21 -7.25
CA TYR A 27 -5.46 -2.58 -8.67
C TYR A 27 -6.40 -3.77 -8.91
N THR A 28 -7.54 -3.81 -8.21
CA THR A 28 -8.54 -4.91 -8.25
C THR A 28 -8.95 -5.29 -9.66
N ASP A 29 -9.20 -4.33 -10.56
CA ASP A 29 -9.68 -4.65 -11.92
C ASP A 29 -8.55 -4.87 -12.93
N ALA A 30 -7.29 -4.73 -12.50
CA ALA A 30 -6.14 -4.89 -13.38
C ALA A 30 -5.74 -6.37 -13.53
N PRO A 31 -5.24 -6.79 -14.71
CA PRO A 31 -4.69 -8.14 -14.90
C PRO A 31 -3.44 -8.35 -14.03
N LEU A 32 -3.12 -9.61 -13.75
CA LEU A 32 -2.02 -9.98 -12.86
C LEU A 32 -0.68 -9.33 -13.26
N SER A 33 -0.36 -9.28 -14.55
CA SER A 33 0.86 -8.65 -15.06
C SER A 33 0.97 -7.17 -14.67
N VAL A 34 -0.14 -6.44 -14.71
CA VAL A 34 -0.19 -5.03 -14.32
C VAL A 34 -0.07 -4.89 -12.80
N ARG A 35 -0.69 -5.77 -12.01
CA ARG A 35 -0.52 -5.77 -10.55
C ARG A 35 0.94 -6.01 -10.15
N LEU A 36 1.61 -6.96 -10.79
CA LEU A 36 3.04 -7.23 -10.55
C LEU A 36 3.91 -6.02 -10.90
N ALA A 37 3.63 -5.35 -12.02
CA ALA A 37 4.32 -4.11 -12.38
C ALA A 37 4.04 -2.96 -11.39
N ALA A 38 2.81 -2.89 -10.87
CA ALA A 38 2.39 -1.89 -9.91
C ALA A 38 2.99 -2.06 -8.51
N LEU A 39 3.44 -3.27 -8.14
CA LEU A 39 3.99 -3.55 -6.82
C LEU A 39 5.15 -2.61 -6.46
N ASN A 40 6.04 -2.33 -7.41
CA ASN A 40 7.15 -1.40 -7.20
C ASN A 40 6.66 0.04 -6.99
N ASN A 41 5.62 0.45 -7.71
CA ASN A 41 5.02 1.78 -7.55
C ASN A 41 4.34 1.91 -6.18
N VAL A 42 3.63 0.89 -5.72
CA VAL A 42 3.02 0.85 -4.39
C VAL A 42 4.08 0.95 -3.29
N LYS A 43 5.19 0.20 -3.39
CA LYS A 43 6.30 0.29 -2.44
C LYS A 43 6.92 1.69 -2.37
N LEU A 44 7.09 2.36 -3.52
CA LEU A 44 7.59 3.74 -3.55
C LEU A 44 6.66 4.71 -2.81
N HIS A 45 5.34 4.57 -3.01
CA HIS A 45 4.36 5.38 -2.30
C HIS A 45 4.31 5.07 -0.80
N LEU A 46 4.39 3.80 -0.40
CA LEU A 46 4.46 3.41 1.01
C LEU A 46 5.71 3.98 1.69
N ASN A 47 6.88 3.92 1.05
CA ASN A 47 8.11 4.53 1.57
C ASN A 47 7.98 6.04 1.77
N LYS A 48 7.26 6.73 0.88
CA LYS A 48 6.96 8.14 1.06
C LYS A 48 6.00 8.37 2.23
N LEU A 49 4.92 7.60 2.32
CA LEU A 49 3.95 7.69 3.42
C LEU A 49 4.58 7.43 4.79
N ILE A 50 5.58 6.56 4.87
CA ILE A 50 6.40 6.33 6.07
C ILE A 50 7.22 7.57 6.41
N LYS A 51 7.91 8.17 5.43
CA LYS A 51 8.66 9.42 5.63
C LYS A 51 7.76 10.58 6.08
N ASP A 52 6.52 10.59 5.59
CA ASP A 52 5.49 11.58 5.96
C ASP A 52 4.81 11.25 7.31
N GLY A 53 5.18 10.15 7.98
CA GLY A 53 4.65 9.75 9.30
C GLY A 53 3.19 9.26 9.28
N ARG A 54 2.67 8.86 8.11
CA ARG A 54 1.26 8.45 7.93
C ARG A 54 1.04 6.94 8.01
N VAL A 55 2.09 6.17 7.75
CA VAL A 55 2.09 4.71 7.70
C VAL A 55 3.34 4.22 8.40
N ASP A 56 3.23 3.15 9.16
CA ASP A 56 4.38 2.47 9.77
C ASP A 56 4.58 1.09 9.13
N LEU A 57 5.81 0.58 9.22
CA LEU A 57 6.19 -0.75 8.77
C LEU A 57 6.63 -1.57 9.98
N THR A 58 5.92 -2.67 10.23
CA THR A 58 6.25 -3.60 11.31
C THR A 58 7.51 -4.43 10.98
N SER A 59 8.10 -5.04 12.00
CA SER A 59 9.22 -5.99 11.83
C SER A 59 8.86 -7.23 11.00
N THR A 60 7.57 -7.54 10.87
CA THR A 60 7.05 -8.65 10.05
C THR A 60 6.78 -8.26 8.59
N GLY A 61 7.04 -7.00 8.22
CA GLY A 61 6.84 -6.50 6.86
C GLY A 61 5.40 -6.08 6.54
N MET A 62 4.57 -5.87 7.56
CA MET A 62 3.20 -5.38 7.43
C MET A 62 3.16 -3.85 7.53
N TYR A 63 2.34 -3.23 6.70
CA TYR A 63 2.07 -1.81 6.74
C TYR A 63 0.76 -1.56 7.47
N HIS A 64 0.70 -0.51 8.29
CA HIS A 64 -0.52 -0.05 8.94
C HIS A 64 -0.57 1.48 9.01
N LEU A 65 -1.77 2.04 9.22
CA LEU A 65 -1.91 3.48 9.40
C LEU A 65 -1.47 3.91 10.79
N ASN A 66 -0.89 5.11 10.85
CA ASN A 66 -0.58 5.76 12.11
C ASN A 66 -1.86 6.42 12.63
N HIS A 67 -2.12 6.28 13.92
CA HIS A 67 -3.27 6.89 14.61
C HIS A 67 -3.08 8.40 14.82
#